data_AF-A0AAU9JYZ3-F1
#
_entry.id   AF-A0AAU9JYZ3-F1
#
_cell.length_a   1.000
_cell.length_b   1.000
_cell.length_c   1.000
_cell.angle_alpha   90.00
_cell.angle_beta   90.00
_cell.angle_gamma   90.00
#
_symmetry.space_group_name_H-M   'P 1'
#
loop_
_entity.id
_entity.type
_entity.pdbx_description
1 polymer ?
#
loop_
_entity_poly.entity_id
_entity_poly.type
_entity_poly.pdbx_seq_one_letter_code
_entity_poly.pdbx_strand_id
1 'polypeptide(L)'
;MDPLANFDRAADHNGEHEYQVPVDIDIDIQCKILDQNFSIPIKDEVDISVSNPKLKEQKITKHITYSISGNDSQGRFESFRRYNDFLLLRARLVNRWPGCFIPQLPPKKRFTSMAHGNLQPQFIEQRRKLLNYFIRKLGQLSYVKHSPEFIVFTRGGNDFKAEVNEIKIPSTIEIANTFHNEFTEYLLYQESPDDDKKVEEAEIMFRNGIEAIENFEEICKRNVESYNGYDNGLLMLTQGLRDMNCLYRENYKAKYIDFKVKESHENPYQILLDWARTEVMDLRSILEAIEQKKSYDRLEDKFKEKLEEDNNQLENMQQGRKSLMQKLTKKPIEHYIAKRERIIKDMTEEINGLSKIKKIITSRLVHKEIPKFRESKIHQHDIVIKAFARCTVQEFENWIIQNKEIQKGLNAK
;
A
#
# COMPACT_ATOMS: atom_id res chain seq x y z
N MET A 1 -49.06 -1.98 -24.46
CA MET A 1 -48.20 -2.22 -25.63
C MET A 1 -46.80 -1.87 -25.20
N ASP A 2 -45.99 -2.91 -25.16
CA ASP A 2 -44.75 -3.06 -24.38
C ASP A 2 -43.59 -3.15 -25.38
N PRO A 3 -42.52 -2.34 -25.28
CA PRO A 3 -41.31 -2.53 -26.05
C PRO A 3 -40.26 -3.32 -25.26
N LEU A 4 -40.67 -4.40 -24.60
CA LEU A 4 -39.84 -5.54 -24.19
C LEU A 4 -40.11 -6.73 -25.13
N ALA A 5 -39.64 -6.64 -26.37
CA ALA A 5 -39.64 -7.80 -27.28
C ALA A 5 -38.56 -7.62 -28.35
N ASN A 6 -37.34 -8.04 -28.04
CA ASN A 6 -36.41 -8.71 -28.97
C ASN A 6 -35.08 -9.00 -28.26
N PHE A 7 -35.12 -9.96 -27.34
CA PHE A 7 -33.99 -10.84 -27.08
C PHE A 7 -34.40 -12.21 -27.64
N ASP A 8 -33.84 -12.58 -28.78
CA ASP A 8 -33.44 -13.96 -29.10
C ASP A 8 -33.05 -14.06 -30.57
N ARG A 9 -31.73 -14.14 -30.81
CA ARG A 9 -31.06 -15.02 -31.79
C ARG A 9 -29.60 -14.60 -31.93
N ALA A 10 -28.74 -15.32 -31.22
CA ALA A 10 -27.41 -15.78 -31.63
C ALA A 10 -26.56 -16.06 -30.39
N ALA A 11 -26.90 -17.13 -29.68
CA ALA A 11 -25.87 -17.93 -29.02
C ALA A 11 -25.23 -18.75 -30.14
N ASP A 12 -23.95 -18.50 -30.41
CA ASP A 12 -22.94 -19.48 -30.82
C ASP A 12 -21.70 -18.76 -31.35
N HIS A 13 -20.74 -18.52 -30.45
CA HIS A 13 -19.35 -18.91 -30.65
C HIS A 13 -18.56 -18.62 -29.37
N ASN A 14 -18.24 -19.69 -28.66
CA ASN A 14 -17.17 -19.75 -27.67
C ASN A 14 -15.85 -19.43 -28.38
N GLY A 15 -15.46 -18.15 -28.35
CA GLY A 15 -14.10 -17.72 -28.60
C GLY A 15 -13.57 -17.12 -27.30
N GLU A 16 -12.73 -17.87 -26.58
CA GLU A 16 -11.82 -17.31 -25.60
C GLU A 16 -10.90 -16.33 -26.34
N HIS A 17 -11.33 -15.08 -26.51
CA HIS A 17 -10.46 -14.03 -27.01
C HIS A 17 -9.56 -13.60 -25.86
N GLU A 18 -8.44 -14.30 -25.74
CA GLU A 18 -7.31 -13.94 -24.90
C GLU A 18 -6.75 -12.61 -25.41
N TYR A 19 -7.28 -11.50 -24.89
CA TYR A 19 -6.73 -10.17 -25.19
C TYR A 19 -5.43 -10.01 -24.41
N GLN A 20 -4.32 -10.45 -25.01
CA GLN A 20 -2.98 -10.15 -24.53
C GLN A 20 -2.77 -8.64 -24.67
N VAL A 21 -2.60 -7.95 -23.54
CA VAL A 21 -2.12 -6.57 -23.54
C VAL A 21 -0.76 -6.58 -24.23
N PRO A 22 -0.50 -5.74 -25.26
CA PRO A 22 0.78 -5.70 -25.92
C PRO A 22 1.88 -5.49 -24.88
N VAL A 23 2.78 -6.46 -24.78
CA VAL A 23 3.97 -6.37 -23.94
C VAL A 23 4.94 -5.49 -24.71
N ASP A 24 4.84 -4.17 -24.50
CA ASP A 24 5.90 -3.28 -24.95
C ASP A 24 7.18 -3.65 -24.19
N ILE A 25 8.20 -3.96 -24.99
CA ILE A 25 9.54 -4.38 -24.58
C ILE A 25 10.25 -3.14 -24.03
N ASP A 26 9.91 -2.74 -22.79
CA ASP A 26 10.79 -1.94 -21.91
C ASP A 26 10.34 -1.95 -20.42
N ILE A 27 9.55 -2.95 -20.01
CA ILE A 27 8.97 -3.04 -18.65
C ILE A 27 9.98 -3.61 -17.62
N ASP A 28 11.01 -4.32 -18.10
CA ASP A 28 11.92 -5.11 -17.26
C ASP A 28 13.03 -4.27 -16.60
N ILE A 29 13.33 -3.08 -17.13
CA ILE A 29 14.33 -2.14 -16.56
C ILE A 29 13.71 -1.29 -15.46
N GLN A 30 12.49 -0.80 -15.67
CA GLN A 30 11.75 0.01 -14.71
C GLN A 30 11.35 -0.79 -13.45
N CYS A 31 11.10 -2.11 -13.60
CA CYS A 31 10.99 -3.02 -12.46
C CYS A 31 12.33 -3.16 -11.73
N LYS A 32 13.46 -3.31 -12.42
CA LYS A 32 14.78 -3.41 -11.77
C LYS A 32 15.19 -2.14 -11.02
N ILE A 33 14.85 -0.96 -11.50
CA ILE A 33 15.20 0.31 -10.82
C ILE A 33 14.34 0.51 -9.56
N LEU A 34 13.04 0.21 -9.59
CA LEU A 34 12.22 0.22 -8.37
C LEU A 34 12.55 -0.97 -7.44
N ASP A 35 12.81 -2.15 -7.99
CA ASP A 35 13.13 -3.36 -7.21
C ASP A 35 14.55 -3.33 -6.63
N GLN A 36 15.51 -2.60 -7.20
CA GLN A 36 16.85 -2.45 -6.63
C GLN A 36 16.97 -1.23 -5.68
N ASN A 37 16.18 -0.17 -5.91
CA ASN A 37 16.29 1.05 -5.10
C ASN A 37 15.44 1.04 -3.81
N PHE A 38 14.42 0.18 -3.71
CA PHE A 38 13.55 0.08 -2.54
C PHE A 38 13.81 -1.15 -1.66
N SER A 39 14.82 -1.95 -2.00
CA SER A 39 15.16 -3.19 -1.31
C SER A 39 16.53 -3.06 -0.64
N ILE A 40 16.54 -2.85 0.67
CA ILE A 40 17.71 -3.19 1.48
C ILE A 40 17.63 -4.72 1.63
N PRO A 41 18.60 -5.52 1.15
CA PRO A 41 18.53 -6.96 1.28
C PRO A 41 18.66 -7.34 2.76
N ILE A 42 17.60 -7.92 3.31
CA ILE A 42 17.59 -8.53 4.65
C ILE A 42 17.63 -10.05 4.46
N LYS A 43 18.48 -10.72 5.24
CA LYS A 43 18.90 -12.13 5.04
C LYS A 43 17.79 -13.19 5.17
N ASP A 44 16.54 -12.80 5.45
CA ASP A 44 15.36 -13.67 5.62
C ASP A 44 14.13 -13.16 4.83
N GLU A 45 14.34 -12.43 3.73
CA GLU A 45 13.27 -11.81 2.95
C GLU A 45 12.39 -12.86 2.28
N VAL A 46 11.07 -12.77 2.50
CA VAL A 46 10.09 -13.45 1.65
C VAL A 46 10.20 -12.81 0.27
N ASP A 47 10.73 -13.55 -0.70
CA ASP A 47 10.77 -13.10 -2.10
C ASP A 47 9.34 -13.15 -2.62
N ILE A 48 8.64 -12.02 -2.62
CA ILE A 48 7.23 -11.89 -3.01
C ILE A 48 7.06 -10.75 -4.01
N SER A 49 6.22 -10.97 -5.02
CA SER A 49 5.95 -9.99 -6.07
C SER A 49 4.48 -9.95 -6.50
N VAL A 50 4.08 -8.81 -7.06
CA VAL A 50 2.79 -8.60 -7.73
C VAL A 50 3.02 -8.35 -9.20
N SER A 51 2.50 -9.24 -10.04
CA SER A 51 2.73 -9.26 -11.49
C SER A 51 1.45 -9.54 -12.28
N ASN A 52 1.58 -9.61 -13.60
CA ASN A 52 0.58 -10.13 -14.52
C ASN A 52 -0.84 -9.57 -14.31
N PRO A 53 -1.06 -8.25 -14.44
CA PRO A 53 -2.40 -7.69 -14.35
C PRO A 53 -3.27 -8.24 -15.49
N LYS A 54 -4.36 -8.94 -15.14
CA LYS A 54 -5.30 -9.54 -16.09
C LYS A 54 -6.70 -9.01 -15.88
N LEU A 55 -7.36 -8.59 -16.97
CA LEU A 55 -8.78 -8.24 -16.94
C LEU A 55 -9.62 -9.51 -16.83
N LYS A 56 -10.40 -9.63 -15.75
CA LYS A 56 -11.43 -10.65 -15.60
C LYS A 56 -12.80 -10.04 -15.81
N GLU A 57 -13.56 -10.64 -16.71
CA GLU A 57 -14.95 -10.30 -16.98
C GLU A 57 -15.84 -11.40 -16.39
N GLN A 58 -16.66 -11.06 -15.38
CA GLN A 58 -17.64 -11.98 -14.82
C GLN A 58 -19.01 -11.35 -14.89
N LYS A 59 -19.89 -11.92 -15.73
CA LYS A 59 -21.27 -11.47 -15.99
C LYS A 59 -21.33 -9.97 -16.35
N ILE A 60 -21.50 -9.11 -15.35
CA ILE A 60 -21.73 -7.66 -15.47
C ILE A 60 -20.55 -6.85 -14.89
N THR A 61 -19.61 -7.50 -14.18
CA THR A 61 -18.52 -6.81 -13.50
C THR A 61 -17.17 -7.14 -14.14
N LYS A 62 -16.41 -6.09 -14.49
CA LYS A 62 -15.02 -6.19 -14.94
C LYS A 62 -14.09 -5.78 -13.81
N HIS A 63 -13.02 -6.52 -13.58
CA HIS A 63 -12.00 -6.16 -12.60
C HIS A 63 -10.62 -6.66 -13.01
N ILE A 64 -9.57 -6.00 -12.51
CA ILE A 64 -8.19 -6.46 -12.68
C ILE A 64 -7.84 -7.43 -11.54
N THR A 65 -7.31 -8.58 -11.92
CA THR A 65 -6.68 -9.55 -11.03
C THR A 65 -5.17 -9.51 -11.24
N TYR A 66 -4.41 -9.66 -10.16
CA TYR A 66 -2.95 -9.68 -10.15
C TYR A 66 -2.47 -11.06 -9.69
N SER A 67 -1.36 -11.54 -10.24
CA SER A 67 -0.66 -12.71 -9.68
C SER A 67 0.21 -12.27 -8.51
N ILE A 68 0.07 -12.96 -7.39
CA ILE A 68 0.89 -12.81 -6.18
C ILE A 68 1.76 -14.05 -6.09
N SER A 69 3.04 -13.92 -6.39
CA SER A 69 3.95 -15.06 -6.47
C SER A 69 5.18 -14.85 -5.61
N GLY A 70 5.72 -15.93 -5.05
CA GLY A 70 6.92 -15.83 -4.25
C GLY A 70 7.45 -17.16 -3.73
N ASN A 71 8.48 -17.07 -2.89
CA ASN A 71 9.12 -18.21 -2.25
C ASN A 71 9.52 -17.87 -0.81
N ASP A 72 9.22 -18.78 0.12
CA ASP A 72 9.64 -18.69 1.52
C ASP A 72 10.07 -20.08 2.04
N SER A 73 10.20 -20.24 3.35
CA SER A 73 10.58 -21.51 4.00
C SER A 73 9.58 -22.66 3.80
N GLN A 74 8.33 -22.37 3.43
CA GLN A 74 7.29 -23.35 3.06
C GLN A 74 7.26 -23.63 1.55
N GLY A 75 8.19 -23.07 0.78
CA GLY A 75 8.33 -23.27 -0.66
C GLY A 75 7.61 -22.22 -1.50
N ARG A 76 7.52 -22.47 -2.80
CA ARG A 76 6.91 -21.54 -3.77
C ARG A 76 5.40 -21.41 -3.54
N PHE A 77 4.87 -20.23 -3.84
CA PHE A 77 3.43 -19.96 -3.86
C PHE A 77 3.05 -19.07 -5.03
N GLU A 78 1.81 -19.23 -5.47
CA GLU A 78 1.14 -18.32 -6.38
C GLU A 78 -0.34 -18.24 -6.00
N SER A 79 -0.88 -17.01 -5.94
CA SER A 79 -2.30 -16.77 -5.78
C SER A 79 -2.76 -15.62 -6.67
N PHE A 80 -4.07 -15.53 -6.90
CA PHE A 80 -4.65 -14.49 -7.73
C PHE A 80 -5.54 -13.59 -6.90
N ARG A 81 -5.23 -12.29 -6.87
CA ARG A 81 -5.91 -11.31 -6.01
C ARG A 81 -6.33 -10.09 -6.79
N ARG A 82 -7.54 -9.58 -6.52
CA ARG A 82 -7.97 -8.28 -7.06
C ARG A 82 -7.72 -7.18 -6.03
N TYR A 83 -7.73 -5.93 -6.45
CA TYR A 83 -7.44 -4.78 -5.57
C TYR A 83 -8.33 -4.72 -4.30
N ASN A 84 -9.59 -5.15 -4.36
CA ASN A 84 -10.44 -5.20 -3.17
C ASN A 84 -9.99 -6.25 -2.14
N ASP A 85 -9.29 -7.30 -2.56
CA ASP A 85 -8.77 -8.33 -1.66
C ASP A 85 -7.59 -7.76 -0.85
N PHE A 86 -6.74 -6.94 -1.47
CA PHE A 86 -5.69 -6.20 -0.77
C PHE A 86 -6.25 -5.28 0.31
N LEU A 87 -7.35 -4.57 0.01
CA LEU A 87 -8.01 -3.71 0.98
C LEU A 87 -8.56 -4.50 2.17
N LEU A 88 -9.14 -5.66 1.89
CA LEU A 88 -9.64 -6.55 2.94
C LEU A 88 -8.49 -7.10 3.77
N LEU A 89 -7.41 -7.57 3.15
CA LEU A 89 -6.19 -8.01 3.84
C LEU A 89 -5.69 -6.91 4.78
N ARG A 90 -5.49 -5.69 4.26
CA ARG A 90 -5.00 -4.56 5.05
C ARG A 90 -5.90 -4.28 6.25
N ALA A 91 -7.22 -4.19 6.03
CA ALA A 91 -8.18 -3.93 7.10
C ALA A 91 -8.11 -5.00 8.21
N ARG A 92 -7.96 -6.27 7.81
CA ARG A 92 -7.82 -7.38 8.76
C ARG A 92 -6.49 -7.32 9.53
N LEU A 93 -5.38 -6.98 8.85
CA LEU A 93 -4.08 -6.81 9.49
C LEU A 93 -4.04 -5.64 10.48
N VAL A 94 -4.67 -4.49 10.15
CA VAL A 94 -4.79 -3.35 11.07
C VAL A 94 -5.55 -3.74 12.34
N ASN A 95 -6.63 -4.54 12.21
CA ASN A 95 -7.37 -5.02 13.37
C ASN A 95 -6.57 -6.03 14.21
N ARG A 96 -5.73 -6.87 13.58
CA ARG A 96 -4.91 -7.86 14.29
C ARG A 96 -3.69 -7.22 14.97
N TRP A 97 -3.13 -6.19 14.38
CA TRP A 97 -1.90 -5.51 14.81
C TRP A 97 -2.15 -4.02 15.06
N PRO A 98 -3.03 -3.66 16.02
CA PRO A 98 -3.34 -2.27 16.32
C PRO A 98 -2.07 -1.50 16.73
N GLY A 99 -1.95 -0.26 16.24
CA GLY A 99 -0.77 0.58 16.53
C GLY A 99 0.55 0.09 15.94
N CYS A 100 0.54 -0.96 15.13
CA CYS A 100 1.70 -1.42 14.38
C CYS A 100 1.73 -0.77 13.00
N PHE A 101 2.92 -0.61 12.44
CA PHE A 101 3.08 -0.14 11.06
C PHE A 101 2.48 -1.17 10.07
N ILE A 102 1.42 -0.78 9.35
CA ILE A 102 0.86 -1.55 8.24
C ILE A 102 0.82 -0.65 7.00
N PRO A 103 1.60 -0.96 5.94
CA PRO A 103 1.67 -0.18 4.71
C PRO A 103 0.29 0.24 4.19
N GLN A 104 0.15 1.49 3.77
CA GLN A 104 -1.04 1.98 3.10
C GLN A 104 -1.14 1.38 1.70
N LEU A 105 -2.36 1.37 1.16
CA LEU A 105 -2.61 0.99 -0.24
C LEU A 105 -2.78 2.26 -1.08
N PRO A 106 -2.50 2.20 -2.39
CA PRO A 106 -2.84 3.30 -3.28
C PRO A 106 -4.35 3.57 -3.19
N PRO A 107 -4.81 4.82 -3.24
CA PRO A 107 -6.21 5.15 -3.04
C PRO A 107 -7.12 4.51 -4.10
N LYS A 108 -8.36 4.19 -3.72
CA LYS A 108 -9.42 3.90 -4.70
C LYS A 108 -9.60 5.14 -5.56
N LYS A 109 -9.21 5.10 -6.83
CA LYS A 109 -9.67 6.09 -7.81
C LYS A 109 -11.20 5.97 -7.90
N ARG A 110 -11.91 6.81 -7.15
CA ARG A 110 -13.38 6.90 -7.19
C ARG A 110 -13.88 7.90 -8.23
N PHE A 111 -13.04 8.82 -8.70
CA PHE A 111 -13.46 9.87 -9.64
C PHE A 111 -12.30 10.28 -10.57
N THR A 112 -12.29 9.68 -11.75
CA THR A 112 -11.75 10.35 -12.95
C THR A 112 -12.89 10.31 -13.95
N SER A 113 -13.20 11.45 -14.56
CA SER A 113 -14.38 11.77 -15.39
C SER A 113 -14.58 10.94 -16.65
N MET A 114 -13.85 9.83 -16.81
CA MET A 114 -14.03 8.88 -17.90
C MET A 114 -14.37 7.51 -17.32
N ALA A 115 -15.48 6.93 -17.81
CA ALA A 115 -16.02 5.63 -17.42
C ALA A 115 -15.04 4.44 -17.52
N HIS A 116 -13.81 4.66 -18.00
CA HIS A 116 -12.74 3.67 -18.22
C HIS A 116 -11.44 3.93 -17.43
N GLY A 117 -11.40 4.93 -16.53
CA GLY A 117 -10.14 5.35 -15.87
C GLY A 117 -9.42 4.27 -15.05
N ASN A 118 -10.16 3.27 -14.53
CA ASN A 118 -9.57 2.15 -13.79
C ASN A 118 -8.99 1.04 -14.69
N LEU A 119 -9.25 1.08 -15.99
CA LEU A 119 -8.80 0.11 -16.99
C LEU A 119 -7.72 0.66 -17.92
N GLN A 120 -7.30 1.92 -17.74
CA GLN A 120 -6.20 2.49 -18.51
C GLN A 120 -4.89 1.76 -18.19
N PRO A 121 -4.10 1.33 -19.20
CA PRO A 121 -2.86 0.58 -18.99
C PRO A 121 -1.90 1.24 -18.02
N GLN A 122 -1.67 2.55 -18.16
CA GLN A 122 -0.83 3.35 -17.26
C GLN A 122 -1.28 3.26 -15.81
N PHE A 123 -2.60 3.30 -15.57
CA PHE A 123 -3.14 3.20 -14.22
C PHE A 123 -3.07 1.78 -13.65
N ILE A 124 -3.31 0.77 -14.49
CA ILE A 124 -3.17 -0.64 -14.11
C ILE A 124 -1.73 -0.90 -13.67
N GLU A 125 -0.76 -0.43 -14.44
CA GLU A 125 0.66 -0.62 -14.15
C GLU A 125 1.12 0.17 -12.93
N GLN A 126 0.71 1.44 -12.81
CA GLN A 126 0.96 2.23 -11.60
C GLN A 126 0.41 1.52 -10.35
N ARG A 127 -0.83 1.02 -10.42
CA ARG A 127 -1.43 0.29 -9.31
C ARG A 127 -0.65 -1.00 -9.03
N ARG A 128 -0.25 -1.76 -10.04
CA ARG A 128 0.56 -2.98 -9.87
C ARG A 128 1.86 -2.68 -9.11
N LYS A 129 2.62 -1.64 -9.50
CA LYS A 129 3.85 -1.20 -8.81
C LYS A 129 3.59 -0.88 -7.33
N LEU A 130 2.54 -0.14 -7.02
CA LEU A 130 2.21 0.24 -5.64
C LEU A 130 1.68 -0.95 -4.81
N LEU A 131 1.01 -1.92 -5.44
CA LEU A 131 0.63 -3.18 -4.81
C LEU A 131 1.84 -4.10 -4.56
N ASN A 132 2.80 -4.11 -5.49
CA ASN A 132 4.08 -4.80 -5.32
C ASN A 132 4.84 -4.23 -4.12
N TYR A 133 4.96 -2.90 -4.05
CA TYR A 133 5.55 -2.22 -2.91
C TYR A 133 4.86 -2.59 -1.58
N PHE A 134 3.53 -2.52 -1.55
CA PHE A 134 2.74 -2.89 -0.38
C PHE A 134 3.02 -4.33 0.09
N ILE A 135 2.98 -5.32 -0.80
CA ILE A 135 3.13 -6.72 -0.40
C ILE A 135 4.56 -7.04 0.04
N ARG A 136 5.56 -6.44 -0.61
CA ARG A 136 6.97 -6.59 -0.24
C ARG A 136 7.24 -6.01 1.15
N LYS A 137 6.69 -4.81 1.44
CA LYS A 137 6.75 -4.24 2.79
C LYS A 137 6.07 -5.13 3.82
N LEU A 138 4.90 -5.71 3.53
CA LEU A 138 4.27 -6.67 4.43
C LEU A 138 5.14 -7.91 4.67
N GLY A 139 5.78 -8.45 3.63
CA GLY A 139 6.69 -9.60 3.74
C GLY A 139 7.91 -9.34 4.65
N GLN A 140 8.30 -8.09 4.82
CA GLN A 140 9.39 -7.67 5.72
C GLN A 140 8.96 -7.52 7.20
N LEU A 141 7.65 -7.57 7.49
CA LEU A 141 7.13 -7.45 8.86
C LEU A 141 7.01 -8.83 9.50
N SER A 142 7.84 -9.09 10.52
CA SER A 142 7.92 -10.39 11.20
C SER A 142 6.59 -10.86 11.80
N TYR A 143 5.79 -9.94 12.31
CA TYR A 143 4.46 -10.21 12.89
C TYR A 143 3.37 -10.39 11.82
N VAL A 144 3.57 -9.90 10.59
CA VAL A 144 2.60 -10.09 9.50
C VAL A 144 2.84 -11.39 8.74
N LYS A 145 4.10 -11.74 8.46
CA LYS A 145 4.43 -12.89 7.58
C LYS A 145 3.84 -14.22 8.07
N HIS A 146 3.64 -14.38 9.37
CA HIS A 146 3.03 -15.57 9.98
C HIS A 146 1.54 -15.39 10.33
N SER A 147 0.95 -14.23 10.04
CA SER A 147 -0.47 -14.01 10.33
C SER A 147 -1.35 -14.89 9.43
N PRO A 148 -2.43 -15.49 9.96
CA PRO A 148 -3.34 -16.32 9.18
C PRO A 148 -3.88 -15.59 7.94
N GLU A 149 -4.16 -14.30 8.06
CA GLU A 149 -4.66 -13.47 6.96
C GLU A 149 -3.66 -13.35 5.82
N PHE A 150 -2.38 -13.15 6.14
CA PHE A 150 -1.32 -13.06 5.12
C PHE A 150 -1.09 -14.40 4.44
N ILE A 151 -1.10 -15.50 5.20
CA ILE A 151 -0.96 -16.87 4.67
C ILE A 151 -2.12 -17.20 3.73
N VAL A 152 -3.37 -16.94 4.13
CA VAL A 152 -4.54 -17.14 3.26
C VAL A 152 -4.47 -16.21 2.04
N PHE A 153 -3.93 -15.00 2.17
CA PHE A 153 -3.76 -14.11 1.02
C PHE A 153 -2.72 -14.64 0.01
N THR A 154 -1.59 -15.18 0.46
CA THR A 154 -0.51 -15.63 -0.43
C THR A 154 -0.68 -17.06 -0.93
N ARG A 155 -1.33 -17.93 -0.15
CA ARG A 155 -1.43 -19.38 -0.41
C ARG A 155 -2.85 -19.94 -0.45
N GLY A 156 -3.83 -19.17 0.02
CA GLY A 156 -5.24 -19.57 0.00
C GLY A 156 -5.82 -19.60 -1.41
N GLY A 157 -7.06 -20.09 -1.52
CA GLY A 157 -7.78 -20.21 -2.77
C GLY A 157 -8.11 -18.87 -3.43
N ASN A 158 -8.89 -18.92 -4.51
CA ASN A 158 -9.23 -17.72 -5.28
C ASN A 158 -10.29 -16.84 -4.58
N ASP A 159 -11.08 -17.38 -3.65
CA ASP A 159 -12.07 -16.61 -2.88
C ASP A 159 -11.50 -16.19 -1.53
N PHE A 160 -10.52 -15.28 -1.58
CA PHE A 160 -9.88 -14.72 -0.39
C PHE A 160 -10.89 -14.15 0.61
N LYS A 161 -11.99 -13.56 0.12
CA LYS A 161 -13.01 -12.96 0.99
C LYS A 161 -13.73 -14.02 1.82
N ALA A 162 -14.09 -15.15 1.23
CA ALA A 162 -14.69 -16.25 1.98
C ALA A 162 -13.73 -16.77 3.05
N GLU A 163 -12.51 -17.13 2.65
CA GLU A 163 -11.50 -17.74 3.52
C GLU A 163 -11.08 -16.81 4.68
N VAL A 164 -10.84 -15.52 4.41
CA VAL A 164 -10.38 -14.58 5.45
C VAL A 164 -11.48 -14.25 6.47
N ASN A 165 -12.76 -14.42 6.11
CA ASN A 165 -13.87 -14.20 7.03
C ASN A 165 -14.07 -15.37 8.01
N GLU A 166 -13.54 -16.56 7.69
CA GLU A 166 -13.51 -17.69 8.63
C GLU A 166 -12.49 -17.48 9.75
N ILE A 167 -11.50 -16.60 9.53
CA ILE A 167 -10.52 -16.26 10.56
C ILE A 167 -11.20 -15.42 11.65
N LYS A 168 -11.12 -15.88 12.89
CA LYS A 168 -11.66 -15.16 14.06
C LYS A 168 -10.93 -13.82 14.26
N ILE A 169 -11.71 -12.76 14.51
CA ILE A 169 -11.18 -11.48 14.97
C ILE A 169 -10.76 -11.65 16.45
N PRO A 170 -9.50 -11.38 16.80
CA PRO A 170 -9.03 -11.58 18.16
C PRO A 170 -9.70 -10.59 19.13
N SER A 171 -10.01 -11.04 20.35
CA SER A 171 -10.42 -10.15 21.44
C SER A 171 -9.25 -9.32 21.95
N THR A 172 -9.51 -8.26 22.71
CA THR A 172 -8.45 -7.43 23.32
C THR A 172 -7.48 -8.26 24.15
N ILE A 173 -7.98 -9.23 24.91
CA ILE A 173 -7.14 -10.14 25.70
C ILE A 173 -6.25 -11.01 24.80
N GLU A 174 -6.81 -11.54 23.70
CA GLU A 174 -6.04 -12.33 22.72
C GLU A 174 -4.96 -11.46 22.03
N ILE A 175 -5.27 -10.21 21.70
CA ILE A 175 -4.31 -9.24 21.14
C ILE A 175 -3.21 -8.94 22.17
N ALA A 176 -3.55 -8.66 23.43
CA ALA A 176 -2.59 -8.37 24.48
C ALA A 176 -1.60 -9.53 24.70
N ASN A 177 -2.09 -10.77 24.68
CA ASN A 177 -1.25 -11.96 24.78
C ASN A 177 -0.35 -12.13 23.54
N THR A 178 -0.90 -11.89 22.35
CA THR A 178 -0.12 -11.93 21.10
C THR A 178 1.00 -10.88 21.14
N PHE A 179 0.70 -9.65 21.54
CA PHE A 179 1.68 -8.58 21.66
C PHE A 179 2.75 -8.91 22.70
N HIS A 180 2.38 -9.48 23.84
CA HIS A 180 3.33 -9.90 24.86
C HIS A 180 4.37 -10.91 24.31
N ASN A 181 3.91 -11.87 23.52
CA ASN A 181 4.75 -12.92 22.95
C ASN A 181 5.61 -12.43 21.77
N GLU A 182 5.04 -11.60 20.90
CA GLU A 182 5.71 -11.14 19.67
C GLU A 182 6.65 -9.94 19.90
N PHE A 183 6.44 -9.19 20.99
CA PHE A 183 7.12 -7.93 21.27
C PHE A 183 7.72 -7.91 22.68
N THR A 184 8.21 -9.06 23.15
CA THR A 184 8.73 -9.22 24.51
C THR A 184 9.87 -8.25 24.82
N GLU A 185 10.71 -7.93 23.84
CA GLU A 185 11.81 -6.97 23.99
C GLU A 185 11.35 -5.56 24.35
N TYR A 186 10.11 -5.18 23.98
CA TYR A 186 9.56 -3.86 24.26
C TYR A 186 8.92 -3.75 25.64
N LEU A 187 8.69 -4.88 26.32
CA LEU A 187 8.16 -4.89 27.69
C LEU A 187 9.17 -4.37 28.72
N LEU A 188 10.46 -4.42 28.36
CA LEU A 188 11.58 -4.02 29.21
C LEU A 188 11.70 -2.49 29.36
N TYR A 189 11.12 -1.72 28.44
CA TYR A 189 11.13 -0.26 28.54
C TYR A 189 10.21 0.22 29.66
N GLN A 190 10.72 1.19 30.42
CA GLN A 190 9.95 1.90 31.44
C GLN A 190 9.16 3.02 30.77
N GLU A 191 7.89 3.18 31.14
CA GLU A 191 7.06 4.26 30.63
C GLU A 191 7.61 5.60 31.13
N SER A 192 7.82 6.53 30.21
CA SER A 192 8.21 7.90 30.51
C SER A 192 7.13 8.87 30.02
N PRO A 193 6.79 9.93 30.79
CA PRO A 193 5.96 11.03 30.29
C PRO A 193 6.51 11.69 29.02
N ASP A 194 7.81 11.57 28.78
CA ASP A 194 8.49 12.07 27.58
C ASP A 194 8.18 11.23 26.32
N ASP A 195 7.70 10.00 26.48
CA ASP A 195 7.41 9.11 25.35
C ASP A 195 6.20 9.59 24.54
N ASP A 196 5.13 10.00 25.23
CA ASP A 196 3.95 10.57 24.56
C ASP A 196 4.32 11.87 23.84
N LYS A 197 5.14 12.72 24.45
CA LYS A 197 5.66 13.95 23.83
C LYS A 197 6.45 13.65 22.55
N LYS A 198 7.34 12.65 22.57
CA LYS A 198 8.08 12.21 21.36
C LYS A 198 7.16 11.73 20.25
N VAL A 199 6.09 11.02 20.60
CA VAL A 199 5.08 10.55 19.64
C VAL A 199 4.33 11.75 19.02
N GLU A 200 3.94 12.73 19.82
CA GLU A 200 3.28 13.96 19.35
C GLU A 200 4.18 14.79 18.43
N GLU A 201 5.45 15.00 18.81
CA GLU A 201 6.44 15.70 17.98
C GLU A 201 6.66 14.99 16.64
N ALA A 202 6.76 13.65 16.66
CA ALA A 202 6.89 12.84 15.46
C ALA A 202 5.63 12.93 14.57
N GLU A 203 4.44 12.93 15.16
CA GLU A 203 3.19 13.08 14.41
C GLU A 203 3.14 14.41 13.65
N ILE A 204 3.48 15.52 14.30
CA ILE A 204 3.53 16.84 13.66
C ILE A 204 4.53 16.82 12.49
N MET A 205 5.73 16.26 12.72
CA MET A 205 6.74 16.11 11.68
C MET A 205 6.21 15.30 10.49
N PHE A 206 5.55 14.16 10.72
CA PHE A 206 5.03 13.31 9.65
C PHE A 206 3.89 13.98 8.88
N ARG A 207 2.99 14.72 9.55
CA ARG A 207 1.92 15.48 8.89
C ARG A 207 2.48 16.56 7.96
N ASN A 208 3.46 17.32 8.44
CA ASN A 208 4.15 18.34 7.63
C ASN A 208 4.90 17.69 6.45
N GLY A 209 5.50 16.52 6.68
CA GLY A 209 6.16 15.74 5.63
C GLY A 209 5.21 15.30 4.52
N ILE A 210 3.99 14.84 4.86
CA ILE A 210 2.97 14.46 3.87
C ILE A 210 2.63 15.65 2.98
N GLU A 211 2.32 16.81 3.56
CA GLU A 211 1.96 17.99 2.80
C GLU A 211 3.07 18.40 1.83
N ALA A 212 4.33 18.41 2.30
CA ALA A 212 5.48 18.73 1.47
C ALA A 212 5.65 17.74 0.30
N ILE A 213 5.51 16.44 0.56
CA ILE A 213 5.71 15.40 -0.46
C ILE A 213 4.53 15.31 -1.42
N GLU A 214 3.30 15.54 -0.99
CA GLU A 214 2.13 15.62 -1.89
C GLU A 214 2.26 16.79 -2.86
N ASN A 215 2.72 17.96 -2.38
CA ASN A 215 3.03 19.09 -3.24
C ASN A 215 4.14 18.75 -4.26
N PHE A 216 5.17 18.01 -3.82
CA PHE A 216 6.22 17.51 -4.71
C PHE A 216 5.72 16.45 -5.70
N GLU A 217 4.79 15.57 -5.29
CA GLU A 217 4.16 14.57 -6.15
C GLU A 217 3.47 15.24 -7.35
N GLU A 218 2.70 16.31 -7.11
CA GLU A 218 2.02 17.06 -8.16
C GLU A 218 3.00 17.83 -9.08
N ILE A 219 4.15 18.25 -8.55
CA ILE A 219 5.24 18.78 -9.39
C ILE A 219 5.81 17.67 -10.28
N CYS A 220 6.13 16.50 -9.71
CA CYS A 220 6.68 15.37 -10.46
C CYS A 220 5.72 14.90 -11.55
N LYS A 221 4.43 14.81 -11.25
CA LYS A 221 3.38 14.41 -12.20
C LYS A 221 3.33 15.32 -13.42
N ARG A 222 3.35 16.65 -13.21
CA ARG A 222 3.39 17.64 -14.32
C ARG A 222 4.67 17.52 -15.16
N ASN A 223 5.81 17.24 -14.52
CA ASN A 223 7.07 17.03 -15.23
C ASN A 223 7.07 15.72 -16.01
N VAL A 224 6.47 14.65 -15.49
CA VAL A 224 6.27 13.39 -16.23
C VAL A 224 5.45 13.65 -17.50
N GLU A 225 4.31 14.32 -17.38
CA GLU A 225 3.45 14.66 -18.52
C GLU A 225 4.19 15.53 -19.54
N SER A 226 4.91 16.55 -19.07
CA SER A 226 5.67 17.48 -19.92
C SER A 226 6.81 16.78 -20.65
N TYR A 227 7.56 15.93 -19.96
CA TYR A 227 8.66 15.15 -20.53
C TYR A 227 8.16 14.14 -21.56
N ASN A 228 7.06 13.42 -21.28
CA ASN A 228 6.47 12.50 -22.25
C ASN A 228 6.01 13.24 -23.52
N GLY A 229 5.48 14.46 -23.38
CA GLY A 229 5.13 15.31 -24.52
C GLY A 229 6.36 15.73 -25.33
N TYR A 230 7.43 16.16 -24.65
CA TYR A 230 8.71 16.49 -25.28
C TYR A 230 9.32 15.30 -26.02
N ASP A 231 9.39 14.14 -25.37
CA ASP A 231 9.97 12.92 -25.91
C ASP A 231 9.23 12.45 -27.17
N ASN A 232 7.90 12.42 -27.13
CA ASN A 232 7.08 12.11 -28.30
C ASN A 232 7.28 13.13 -29.44
N GLY A 233 7.33 14.42 -29.11
CA GLY A 233 7.60 15.47 -30.10
C GLY A 233 8.98 15.30 -30.76
N LEU A 234 10.00 14.95 -29.98
CA LEU A 234 11.34 14.70 -30.47
C LEU A 234 11.41 13.42 -31.33
N LEU A 235 10.70 12.37 -30.94
CA LEU A 235 10.56 11.14 -31.73
C LEU A 235 9.95 11.46 -33.11
N MET A 236 8.81 12.17 -33.15
CA MET A 236 8.16 12.56 -34.40
C MET A 236 9.08 13.44 -35.28
N LEU A 237 9.82 14.37 -34.66
CA LEU A 237 10.76 15.22 -35.37
C LEU A 237 11.90 14.40 -36.01
N THR A 238 12.51 13.48 -35.25
CA THR A 238 13.61 12.64 -35.77
C THR A 238 13.14 11.69 -36.86
N GLN A 239 11.93 11.15 -36.75
CA GLN A 239 11.29 10.37 -37.82
C GLN A 239 11.09 11.22 -39.08
N GLY A 240 10.53 12.43 -38.95
CA GLY A 240 10.35 13.33 -40.08
C GLY A 240 11.66 13.72 -40.77
N LEU A 241 12.72 13.97 -40.00
CA LEU A 241 14.06 14.25 -40.55
C LEU A 241 14.62 13.05 -41.33
N ARG A 242 14.45 11.83 -40.82
CA ARG A 242 14.82 10.60 -41.53
C ARG A 242 14.05 10.48 -42.84
N ASP A 243 12.73 10.65 -42.82
CA ASP A 243 11.87 10.51 -44.00
C ASP A 243 12.24 11.55 -45.07
N MET A 244 12.50 12.79 -44.66
CA MET A 244 12.98 13.84 -45.57
C MET A 244 14.36 13.51 -46.14
N ASN A 245 15.28 12.96 -45.35
CA ASN A 245 16.59 12.56 -45.85
C ASN A 245 16.48 11.45 -46.91
N CYS A 246 15.63 10.45 -46.69
CA CYS A 246 15.32 9.40 -47.66
C CYS A 246 14.76 9.99 -48.96
N LEU A 247 13.74 10.84 -48.87
CA LEU A 247 13.13 11.51 -50.03
C LEU A 247 14.15 12.30 -50.83
N TYR A 248 15.01 13.07 -50.15
CA TYR A 248 16.01 13.91 -50.81
C TYR A 248 17.10 13.09 -51.49
N ARG A 249 17.49 11.97 -50.87
CA ARG A 249 18.43 11.03 -51.47
C ARG A 249 17.87 10.40 -52.74
N GLU A 250 16.64 9.89 -52.68
CA GLU A 250 16.01 9.17 -53.79
C GLU A 250 15.75 10.08 -55.00
N ASN A 251 15.25 11.30 -54.75
CA ASN A 251 14.81 12.19 -55.82
C ASN A 251 15.88 13.19 -56.29
N TYR A 252 16.78 13.62 -55.40
CA TYR A 252 17.74 14.68 -55.70
C TYR A 252 19.20 14.22 -55.57
N LYS A 253 19.44 12.91 -55.37
CA LYS A 253 20.79 12.33 -55.20
C LYS A 253 21.57 13.00 -54.06
N ALA A 254 20.86 13.48 -53.03
CA ALA A 254 21.48 14.03 -51.84
C ALA A 254 22.35 12.97 -51.14
N LYS A 255 23.37 13.44 -50.41
CA LYS A 255 24.29 12.59 -49.68
C LYS A 255 23.55 11.76 -48.62
N TYR A 256 23.92 10.48 -48.50
CA TYR A 256 23.37 9.60 -47.49
C TYR A 256 23.84 10.02 -46.09
N ILE A 257 22.88 10.20 -45.19
CA ILE A 257 23.11 10.43 -43.77
C ILE A 257 22.23 9.44 -43.02
N ASP A 258 22.83 8.58 -42.20
CA ASP A 258 22.07 7.65 -41.36
C ASP A 258 21.45 8.43 -40.19
N PHE A 259 20.25 8.97 -40.41
CA PHE A 259 19.45 9.55 -39.33
C PHE A 259 18.84 8.42 -38.52
N LYS A 260 19.36 8.18 -37.32
CA LYS A 260 18.75 7.27 -36.35
C LYS A 260 17.55 7.94 -35.69
N VAL A 261 16.43 7.23 -35.65
CA VAL A 261 15.27 7.63 -34.86
C VAL A 261 15.66 7.55 -33.40
N LYS A 262 15.23 8.54 -32.60
CA LYS A 262 15.50 8.56 -31.17
C LYS A 262 15.00 7.26 -30.53
N GLU A 263 15.83 6.65 -29.70
CA GLU A 263 15.42 5.49 -28.89
C GLU A 263 14.50 5.97 -27.76
N SER A 264 13.49 5.15 -27.42
CA SER A 264 12.68 5.42 -26.23
C SER A 264 13.57 5.31 -24.99
N HIS A 265 13.36 6.20 -24.03
CA HIS A 265 14.07 6.17 -22.75
C HIS A 265 13.06 6.26 -21.62
N GLU A 266 13.42 5.70 -20.48
CA GLU A 266 12.63 5.83 -19.28
C GLU A 266 12.57 7.31 -18.85
N ASN A 267 11.36 7.79 -18.56
CA ASN A 267 11.17 9.15 -18.07
C ASN A 267 11.77 9.29 -16.67
N PRO A 268 12.83 10.10 -16.47
CA PRO A 268 13.52 10.19 -15.17
C PRO A 268 12.60 10.74 -14.08
N TYR A 269 11.63 11.61 -14.41
CA TYR A 269 10.68 12.15 -13.45
C TYR A 269 9.69 11.10 -12.94
N GLN A 270 9.52 9.98 -13.65
CA GLN A 270 8.70 8.87 -13.18
C GLN A 270 9.30 8.23 -11.92
N ILE A 271 10.63 8.21 -11.79
CA ILE A 271 11.34 7.73 -10.59
C ILE A 271 10.96 8.58 -9.38
N LEU A 272 10.99 9.91 -9.52
CA LEU A 272 10.64 10.84 -8.45
C LEU A 272 9.15 10.76 -8.09
N LEU A 273 8.28 10.60 -9.10
CA LEU A 273 6.84 10.46 -8.91
C LEU A 273 6.49 9.16 -8.15
N ASP A 274 7.09 8.04 -8.54
CA ASP A 274 6.86 6.74 -7.90
C ASP A 274 7.40 6.76 -6.46
N TRP A 275 8.58 7.35 -6.23
CA TRP A 275 9.10 7.58 -4.88
C TRP A 275 8.14 8.41 -4.03
N ALA A 276 7.73 9.59 -4.50
CA ALA A 276 6.86 10.49 -3.74
C ALA A 276 5.56 9.79 -3.31
N ARG A 277 4.96 8.98 -4.18
CA ARG A 277 3.77 8.18 -3.87
C ARG A 277 4.01 7.16 -2.77
N THR A 278 5.10 6.40 -2.86
CA THR A 278 5.46 5.41 -1.82
C THR A 278 5.78 6.10 -0.49
N GLU A 279 6.38 7.29 -0.54
CA GLU A 279 6.74 8.08 0.63
C GLU A 279 5.48 8.61 1.36
N VAL A 280 4.50 9.12 0.61
CA VAL A 280 3.17 9.49 1.16
C VAL A 280 2.49 8.28 1.80
N MET A 281 2.55 7.11 1.15
CA MET A 281 1.98 5.87 1.70
C MET A 281 2.65 5.48 3.02
N ASP A 282 3.97 5.52 3.09
CA ASP A 282 4.74 5.21 4.30
C ASP A 282 4.41 6.17 5.46
N LEU A 283 4.41 7.48 5.20
CA LEU A 283 4.07 8.50 6.21
C LEU A 283 2.64 8.32 6.73
N ARG A 284 1.69 8.05 5.84
CA ARG A 284 0.30 7.75 6.24
C ARG A 284 0.17 6.45 7.03
N SER A 285 1.07 5.47 6.79
CA SER A 285 1.08 4.19 7.52
C SER A 285 1.54 4.38 8.97
N ILE A 286 2.63 5.13 9.19
CA ILE A 286 3.11 5.42 10.55
C ILE A 286 2.17 6.36 11.31
N LEU A 287 1.54 7.33 10.62
CA LEU A 287 0.50 8.15 11.23
C LEU A 287 -0.75 7.35 11.63
N GLU A 288 -1.16 6.36 10.84
CA GLU A 288 -2.27 5.47 11.22
C GLU A 288 -1.92 4.66 12.48
N ALA A 289 -0.67 4.22 12.63
CA ALA A 289 -0.21 3.56 13.85
C ALA A 289 -0.30 4.49 15.08
N ILE A 290 0.10 5.76 14.94
CA ILE A 290 -0.05 6.77 16.00
C ILE A 290 -1.54 7.04 16.31
N GLU A 291 -2.40 7.14 15.30
CA GLU A 291 -3.83 7.35 15.52
C GLU A 291 -4.49 6.14 16.20
N GLN A 292 -4.06 4.92 15.85
CA GLN A 292 -4.50 3.71 16.54
C GLN A 292 -4.10 3.75 18.03
N LYS A 293 -2.86 4.15 18.38
CA LYS A 293 -2.45 4.38 19.77
C LYS A 293 -3.42 5.31 20.49
N LYS A 294 -3.69 6.49 19.91
CA LYS A 294 -4.65 7.46 20.47
C LYS A 294 -6.06 6.91 20.60
N SER A 295 -6.48 6.06 19.66
CA SER A 295 -7.80 5.41 19.72
C SER A 295 -7.90 4.43 20.89
N TYR A 296 -6.80 3.74 21.22
CA TYR A 296 -6.70 2.85 22.38
C TYR A 296 -6.64 3.62 23.69
N ASP A 297 -5.96 4.78 23.74
CA ASP A 297 -6.02 5.70 24.90
C ASP A 297 -7.48 6.08 25.21
N ARG A 298 -8.19 6.59 24.20
CA ARG A 298 -9.60 6.99 24.34
C ARG A 298 -10.52 5.82 24.68
N LEU A 299 -10.18 4.61 24.24
CA LEU A 299 -10.95 3.41 24.56
C LEU A 299 -10.74 3.00 26.02
N GLU A 300 -9.50 2.99 26.49
CA GLU A 300 -9.17 2.67 27.88
C GLU A 300 -9.82 3.66 28.85
N ASP A 301 -9.78 4.97 28.55
CA ASP A 301 -10.40 6.01 29.38
C ASP A 301 -11.92 5.79 29.50
N LYS A 302 -12.61 5.51 28.39
CA LYS A 302 -14.05 5.19 28.40
C LYS A 302 -14.38 3.94 29.22
N PHE A 303 -13.52 2.93 29.17
CA PHE A 303 -13.71 1.72 29.96
C PHE A 303 -13.47 1.99 31.45
N LYS A 304 -12.49 2.82 31.81
CA LYS A 304 -12.25 3.25 33.19
C LYS A 304 -13.40 4.06 33.76
N GLU A 305 -13.93 5.03 33.01
CA GLU A 305 -15.12 5.80 33.39
C GLU A 305 -16.31 4.87 33.66
N LYS A 306 -16.57 3.92 32.75
CA LYS A 306 -17.66 2.96 32.91
C LYS A 306 -17.44 1.99 34.07
N LEU A 307 -16.20 1.58 34.32
CA LEU A 307 -15.84 0.74 35.46
C LEU A 307 -16.15 1.47 36.78
N GLU A 308 -15.84 2.76 36.86
CA GLU A 308 -16.18 3.60 38.01
C GLU A 308 -17.69 3.71 38.21
N GLU A 309 -18.47 3.95 37.14
CA GLU A 309 -19.93 3.95 37.20
C GLU A 309 -20.50 2.61 37.68
N ASP A 310 -20.01 1.48 37.15
CA ASP A 310 -20.48 0.14 37.52
C ASP A 310 -20.09 -0.21 38.97
N ASN A 311 -18.91 0.20 39.44
CA ASN A 311 -18.49 0.07 40.84
C ASN A 311 -19.39 0.87 41.78
N ASN A 312 -19.68 2.13 41.45
CA ASN A 312 -20.60 2.98 42.21
C ASN A 312 -22.02 2.37 42.26
N GLN A 313 -22.48 1.77 41.16
CA GLN A 313 -23.76 1.05 41.14
C GLN A 313 -23.74 -0.20 42.03
N LEU A 314 -22.66 -0.99 42.00
CA LEU A 314 -22.51 -2.16 42.84
C LEU A 314 -22.55 -1.80 44.33
N GLU A 315 -21.82 -0.76 44.73
CA GLU A 315 -21.81 -0.28 46.11
C GLU A 315 -23.21 0.15 46.58
N ASN A 316 -23.94 0.90 45.75
CA ASN A 316 -25.32 1.28 46.03
C ASN A 316 -26.24 0.05 46.22
N MET A 317 -26.07 -1.00 45.40
CA MET A 317 -26.86 -2.23 45.51
C MET A 317 -26.52 -3.01 46.78
N GLN A 318 -25.25 -3.09 47.15
CA GLN A 318 -24.78 -3.73 48.38
C GLN A 318 -25.30 -3.00 49.64
N GLN A 319 -25.45 -1.68 49.55
CA GLN A 319 -26.11 -0.86 50.58
C GLN A 319 -27.65 -0.99 50.59
N GLY A 320 -28.24 -1.86 49.76
CA GLY A 320 -29.68 -2.11 49.71
C GLY A 320 -30.51 -1.10 48.92
N ARG A 321 -29.87 -0.16 48.20
CA ARG A 321 -30.58 0.83 47.37
C ARG A 321 -31.04 0.18 46.05
N LYS A 322 -32.34 -0.12 45.96
CA LYS A 322 -32.95 -0.74 44.76
C LYS A 322 -33.22 0.29 43.65
N SER A 323 -32.74 0.04 42.44
CA SER A 323 -33.07 0.85 41.27
C SER A 323 -34.54 0.68 40.84
N LEU A 324 -35.10 1.67 40.13
CA LEU A 324 -36.47 1.64 39.59
C LEU A 324 -36.76 0.36 38.77
N MET A 325 -35.78 -0.09 37.99
CA MET A 325 -35.90 -1.29 37.16
C MET A 325 -35.87 -2.59 37.98
N GLN A 326 -35.18 -2.59 39.13
CA GLN A 326 -35.11 -3.75 40.05
C GLN A 326 -36.38 -3.94 40.87
N LYS A 327 -37.16 -2.87 41.09
CA LYS A 327 -38.48 -2.96 41.77
C LYS A 327 -39.54 -3.66 40.91
N LEU A 328 -39.34 -3.75 39.60
CA LEU A 328 -40.27 -4.36 38.64
C LEU A 328 -39.97 -5.84 38.34
N THR A 329 -38.91 -6.40 38.89
CA THR A 329 -38.42 -7.76 38.57
C THR A 329 -38.54 -8.72 39.75
N LYS A 330 -38.96 -9.97 39.50
CA LYS A 330 -39.12 -11.03 40.54
C LYS A 330 -37.79 -11.67 41.02
N LYS A 331 -36.64 -11.23 40.51
CA LYS A 331 -35.35 -11.85 40.85
C LYS A 331 -34.77 -11.26 42.15
N PRO A 332 -34.08 -12.06 42.98
CA PRO A 332 -33.43 -11.59 44.20
C PRO A 332 -32.29 -10.59 43.87
N ILE A 333 -31.99 -9.68 44.80
CA ILE A 333 -31.01 -8.60 44.58
C ILE A 333 -29.60 -9.15 44.36
N GLU A 334 -29.30 -10.28 45.00
CA GLU A 334 -28.06 -11.06 44.88
C GLU A 334 -27.78 -11.47 43.42
N HIS A 335 -28.83 -11.73 42.62
CA HIS A 335 -28.66 -12.02 41.19
C HIS A 335 -28.12 -10.82 40.42
N TYR A 336 -28.58 -9.61 40.76
CA TYR A 336 -28.12 -8.38 40.11
C TYR A 336 -26.72 -7.98 40.56
N ILE A 337 -26.40 -8.19 41.83
CA ILE A 337 -25.05 -8.03 42.40
C ILE A 337 -24.09 -8.96 41.66
N ALA A 338 -24.36 -10.27 41.63
CA ALA A 338 -23.49 -11.23 40.94
C ALA A 338 -23.33 -10.94 39.44
N LYS A 339 -24.40 -10.49 38.77
CA LYS A 339 -24.31 -10.06 37.37
C LYS A 339 -23.39 -8.84 37.20
N ARG A 340 -23.49 -7.85 38.10
CA ARG A 340 -22.68 -6.64 38.04
C ARG A 340 -21.22 -6.90 38.39
N GLU A 341 -20.95 -7.73 39.40
CA GLU A 341 -19.60 -8.21 39.75
C GLU A 341 -18.93 -8.87 38.55
N ARG A 342 -19.66 -9.69 37.80
CA ARG A 342 -19.15 -10.30 36.56
C ARG A 342 -18.80 -9.25 35.50
N ILE A 343 -19.66 -8.25 35.28
CA ILE A 343 -19.40 -7.16 34.34
C ILE A 343 -18.15 -6.36 34.74
N ILE A 344 -18.02 -6.01 36.02
CA ILE A 344 -16.85 -5.31 36.58
C ILE A 344 -15.58 -6.14 36.37
N LYS A 345 -15.64 -7.44 36.65
CA LYS A 345 -14.52 -8.35 36.44
C LYS A 345 -14.09 -8.39 34.97
N ASP A 346 -15.04 -8.65 34.06
CA ASP A 346 -14.78 -8.75 32.63
C ASP A 346 -14.21 -7.42 32.09
N MET A 347 -14.73 -6.26 32.56
CA MET A 347 -14.25 -4.93 32.18
C MET A 347 -12.85 -4.62 32.74
N THR A 348 -12.55 -5.05 33.95
CA THR A 348 -11.21 -4.92 34.55
C THR A 348 -10.18 -5.72 33.76
N GLU A 349 -10.53 -6.95 33.34
CA GLU A 349 -9.67 -7.76 32.47
C GLU A 349 -9.43 -7.06 31.12
N GLU A 350 -10.47 -6.45 30.54
CA GLU A 350 -10.37 -5.71 29.28
C GLU A 350 -9.45 -4.48 29.41
N ILE A 351 -9.59 -3.68 30.47
CA ILE A 351 -8.73 -2.51 30.75
C ILE A 351 -7.27 -2.94 30.91
N ASN A 352 -7.01 -4.05 31.61
CA ASN A 352 -5.66 -4.60 31.74
C ASN A 352 -5.09 -5.03 30.38
N GLY A 353 -5.92 -5.60 29.49
CA GLY A 353 -5.54 -5.90 28.12
C GLY A 353 -5.16 -4.65 27.33
N LEU A 354 -6.02 -3.61 27.36
CA LEU A 354 -5.78 -2.32 26.70
C LEU A 354 -4.49 -1.66 27.19
N SER A 355 -4.28 -1.63 28.50
CA SER A 355 -3.07 -1.06 29.12
C SER A 355 -1.80 -1.74 28.62
N LYS A 356 -1.78 -3.08 28.57
CA LYS A 356 -0.66 -3.86 28.03
C LYS A 356 -0.40 -3.55 26.56
N ILE A 357 -1.46 -3.50 25.74
CA ILE A 357 -1.36 -3.20 24.30
C ILE A 357 -0.78 -1.79 24.12
N LYS A 358 -1.34 -0.79 24.81
CA LYS A 358 -0.88 0.61 24.76
C LYS A 358 0.60 0.73 25.10
N LYS A 359 1.02 0.13 26.21
CA LYS A 359 2.42 0.15 26.64
C LYS A 359 3.35 -0.34 25.52
N ILE A 360 3.02 -1.49 24.93
CA ILE A 360 3.82 -2.08 23.85
C ILE A 360 3.80 -1.21 22.60
N ILE A 361 2.65 -0.66 22.21
CA ILE A 361 2.54 0.26 21.06
C ILE A 361 3.44 1.48 21.28
N THR A 362 3.34 2.15 22.43
CA THR A 362 4.15 3.33 22.76
C THR A 362 5.64 3.01 22.73
N SER A 363 6.07 1.95 23.43
CA SER A 363 7.48 1.53 23.44
C SER A 363 8.00 1.19 22.04
N ARG A 364 7.19 0.53 21.21
CA ARG A 364 7.57 0.24 19.81
C ARG A 364 7.68 1.50 18.96
N LEU A 365 6.72 2.42 19.06
CA LEU A 365 6.74 3.68 18.32
C LEU A 365 8.02 4.48 18.65
N VAL A 366 8.30 4.65 19.94
CA VAL A 366 9.42 5.47 20.43
C VAL A 366 10.78 4.82 20.17
N HIS A 367 10.92 3.51 20.45
CA HIS A 367 12.23 2.86 20.43
C HIS A 367 12.55 2.10 19.15
N LYS A 368 11.59 1.93 18.22
CA LYS A 368 11.82 1.24 16.95
C LYS A 368 11.24 1.98 15.76
N GLU A 369 9.93 2.16 15.69
CA GLU A 369 9.27 2.56 14.45
C GLU A 369 9.68 3.99 14.04
N ILE A 370 9.61 4.97 14.94
CA ILE A 370 10.00 6.37 14.64
C ILE A 370 11.50 6.49 14.31
N PRO A 371 12.44 5.94 15.11
CA PRO A 371 13.87 5.98 14.77
C PRO A 371 14.19 5.30 13.44
N LYS A 372 13.69 4.07 13.25
CA LYS A 372 13.92 3.30 12.02
C LYS A 372 13.33 4.00 10.79
N PHE A 373 12.16 4.62 10.93
CA PHE A 373 11.55 5.39 9.86
C PHE A 373 12.46 6.56 9.44
N ARG A 374 12.94 7.35 10.41
CA ARG A 374 13.87 8.47 10.15
C ARG A 374 15.14 8.02 9.44
N GLU A 375 15.77 6.95 9.92
CA GLU A 375 16.97 6.38 9.31
C GLU A 375 16.71 5.90 7.87
N SER A 376 15.60 5.17 7.66
CA SER A 376 15.19 4.70 6.34
C SER A 376 14.99 5.86 5.37
N LYS A 377 14.44 7.00 5.80
CA LYS A 377 14.17 8.14 4.90
C LYS A 377 15.43 8.82 4.40
N ILE A 378 16.45 8.91 5.24
CA ILE A 378 17.76 9.45 4.82
C ILE A 378 18.36 8.57 3.72
N HIS A 379 18.34 7.25 3.91
CA HIS A 379 18.90 6.31 2.93
C HIS A 379 18.11 6.29 1.62
N GLN A 380 16.78 6.25 1.69
CA GLN A 380 15.91 6.23 0.51
C GLN A 380 16.07 7.50 -0.33
N HIS A 381 16.20 8.67 0.30
CA HIS A 381 16.40 9.93 -0.41
C HIS A 381 17.68 9.91 -1.26
N ASP A 382 18.81 9.48 -0.69
CA ASP A 382 20.09 9.40 -1.42
C ASP A 382 20.00 8.46 -2.63
N ILE A 383 19.37 7.29 -2.47
CA ILE A 383 19.18 6.33 -3.55
C ILE A 383 18.35 6.93 -4.69
N VAL A 384 17.23 7.57 -4.36
CA VAL A 384 16.29 8.11 -5.36
C VAL A 384 16.91 9.25 -6.16
N ILE A 385 17.64 10.16 -5.49
CA ILE A 385 18.34 11.25 -6.17
C ILE A 385 19.43 10.71 -7.11
N LYS A 386 20.19 9.69 -6.68
CA LYS A 386 21.19 9.03 -7.53
C LYS A 386 20.56 8.34 -8.74
N ALA A 387 19.42 7.68 -8.55
CA ALA A 387 18.68 7.02 -9.63
C ALA A 387 18.16 8.03 -10.66
N PHE A 388 17.52 9.10 -10.19
CA PHE A 388 17.06 10.21 -11.04
C PHE A 388 18.21 10.82 -11.84
N ALA A 389 19.32 11.17 -11.18
CA ALA A 389 20.48 11.77 -11.82
C ALA A 389 21.08 10.85 -12.89
N ARG A 390 21.25 9.56 -12.58
CA ARG A 390 21.76 8.56 -13.53
C ARG A 390 20.87 8.43 -14.76
N CYS A 391 19.55 8.33 -14.57
CA CYS A 391 18.59 8.21 -15.66
C CYS A 391 18.63 9.43 -16.57
N THR A 392 18.72 10.63 -15.97
CA THR A 392 18.83 11.90 -16.70
C THR A 392 20.13 11.99 -17.52
N VAL A 393 21.27 11.63 -16.91
CA VAL A 393 22.57 11.63 -17.61
C VAL A 393 22.55 10.67 -18.80
N GLN A 394 22.07 9.45 -18.60
CA GLN A 394 22.02 8.42 -19.64
C GLN A 394 21.18 8.87 -20.84
N GLU A 395 20.04 9.51 -20.61
CA GLU A 395 19.18 10.04 -21.68
C GLU A 395 19.91 11.10 -22.51
N PHE A 396 20.48 12.12 -21.87
CA PHE A 396 21.19 13.18 -22.60
C PHE A 396 22.47 12.70 -23.27
N GLU A 397 23.21 11.78 -22.67
CA GLU A 397 24.40 11.19 -23.29
C GLU A 397 24.05 10.44 -24.57
N ASN A 398 22.99 9.62 -24.55
CA ASN A 398 22.51 8.92 -25.73
C ASN A 398 22.14 9.90 -26.85
N TRP A 399 21.43 10.98 -26.51
CA TRP A 399 21.07 12.01 -27.48
C TRP A 399 22.29 12.75 -28.06
N ILE A 400 23.28 13.08 -27.23
CA ILE A 400 24.53 13.70 -27.66
C ILE A 400 25.29 12.78 -28.62
N ILE A 401 25.38 11.48 -28.31
CA ILE A 401 26.05 10.50 -29.17
C ILE A 401 25.36 10.44 -30.54
N GLN A 402 24.03 10.35 -30.58
CA GLN A 402 23.27 10.32 -31.83
C GLN A 402 23.52 11.57 -32.69
N ASN A 403 23.50 12.76 -32.08
CA ASN A 403 23.75 14.02 -32.80
C ASN A 403 25.19 14.11 -33.35
N LYS A 404 26.18 13.61 -32.60
CA LYS A 404 27.57 13.54 -33.06
C LYS A 404 27.72 12.64 -34.28
N GLU A 405 27.03 11.51 -34.34
CA GLU A 405 27.04 10.62 -35.51
C GLU A 405 26.41 11.27 -36.74
N ILE A 406 25.30 12.01 -36.57
CA ILE A 406 24.69 12.81 -37.65
C ILE A 406 25.69 13.84 -38.18
N GLN A 407 26.37 14.58 -37.29
CA GLN A 407 27.39 15.56 -37.69
C GLN A 407 28.56 14.92 -38.44
N LYS A 408 29.05 13.76 -37.99
CA LYS A 408 30.09 13.00 -38.72
C LYS A 408 29.61 12.60 -40.11
N GLY A 409 28.38 12.09 -40.22
CA GLY A 409 27.75 11.75 -41.49
C GLY A 409 27.70 12.94 -42.45
N LEU A 410 27.36 14.13 -41.95
CA LEU A 410 27.38 15.38 -42.73
C LEU A 410 28.79 15.78 -43.20
N ASN A 411 29.82 15.59 -42.37
CA ASN A 411 31.19 16.03 -42.63
C ASN A 411 32.05 15.05 -43.45
N ALA A 412 31.65 13.79 -43.60
CA ALA A 412 32.40 12.81 -44.40
C ALA A 412 32.47 13.24 -45.89
N LYS A 413 33.65 13.44 -46.47
CA LYS A 413 33.77 13.94 -47.86
C LYS A 413 33.23 12.97 -48.90
#